data_AF-A0A849I6H4-F1
#
_entry.id   AF-A0A849I6H4-F1
#
_cell.length_a   1.000
_cell.length_b   1.000
_cell.length_c   1.000
_cell.angle_alpha   90.00
_cell.angle_beta   90.00
_cell.angle_gamma   90.00
#
_symmetry.space_group_name_H-M   'P 1'
#
loop_
_entity.id
_entity.type
_entity.pdbx_description
1 polymer ?
#
loop_
_entity_poly.entity_id
_entity_poly.type
_entity_poly.pdbx_seq_one_letter_code
_entity_poly.pdbx_strand_id
1 'polypeptide(L)'
;MLRNVFSGRAGGGGSGSGSSSGPAPYLGQVATRCMLPNNHLTGAGRWQGTTSPHYFRSAVRSGLKVVLPNLRVGSGQNEQSFGPTDFKMSFRRLRDGAVVSNAEGGFVTAAAGGAAVLSFPTITDIRKGDLLLANVLQRSDSAVCFRQHQSNYVASPYDGWESGTGTIVDKIDAGTAYNANVITYTPFLILTDTTEPSALLFGTSLEEGGTEGITDGSYDVGFIARTLGSHHGYSSLATSGSLLAQYLSATRTFSDQVARGLVPGVATGVPYHSRGINMHGTNDIGGGGDSAATLAGRRAALAARYPDLPMIGCTLPCYNQSSDLWTSTAGQADGTNNPKVLDFNDLVRAGIAGEIGCWDVADAIDPLRLGRWPVDRDPAAASYRNIVTGLTGSSSGNTVTITAGGFGSLKKGDTIVGTGFEPGTVITALGTYNGTTGTVTVNKAKTVASTTIRTGGFATNDGLHQTSAISELVRARRGGELLALMRP
;
A
#
# COMPACT_ATOMS: atom_id res chain seq x y z
N MET A 1 -25.24 19.03 13.38
CA MET A 1 -25.74 20.24 12.69
C MET A 1 -24.82 20.61 11.51
N LEU A 2 -24.50 19.65 10.64
CA LEU A 2 -23.70 19.82 9.41
C LEU A 2 -24.12 18.71 8.43
N ARG A 3 -25.19 18.97 7.67
CA ARG A 3 -25.58 18.27 6.44
C ARG A 3 -26.17 19.35 5.56
N ASN A 4 -25.43 19.77 4.53
CA ASN A 4 -25.89 20.45 3.31
C ASN A 4 -24.77 21.34 2.76
N VAL A 5 -23.80 20.76 2.05
CA VAL A 5 -22.95 21.51 1.11
C VAL A 5 -22.73 20.67 -0.15
N PHE A 6 -23.79 20.11 -0.75
CA PHE A 6 -23.75 19.61 -2.14
C PHE A 6 -25.17 19.55 -2.71
N SER A 7 -25.75 20.71 -3.04
CA SER A 7 -26.88 20.76 -3.99
C SER A 7 -26.92 22.13 -4.66
N GLY A 8 -26.49 22.19 -5.92
CA GLY A 8 -26.45 23.46 -6.64
C GLY A 8 -26.11 23.36 -8.11
N ARG A 9 -26.75 22.45 -8.87
CA ARG A 9 -26.99 22.67 -10.32
C ARG A 9 -28.01 21.70 -10.88
N ALA A 10 -29.25 22.17 -11.06
CA ALA A 10 -30.24 21.55 -11.92
C ALA A 10 -30.97 22.68 -12.67
N GLY A 11 -31.09 22.57 -13.99
CA GLY A 11 -31.92 23.46 -14.80
C GLY A 11 -31.34 23.75 -16.18
N GLY A 12 -31.42 22.79 -17.09
CA GLY A 12 -31.05 22.95 -18.51
C GLY A 12 -31.32 21.68 -19.29
N GLY A 13 -32.59 21.40 -19.57
CA GLY A 13 -33.03 20.26 -20.36
C GLY A 13 -32.62 20.39 -21.83
N GLY A 14 -31.49 19.78 -22.19
CA GLY A 14 -31.12 19.48 -23.56
C GLY A 14 -30.88 17.99 -23.67
N SER A 15 -31.82 17.25 -24.25
CA SER A 15 -31.70 15.83 -24.57
C SER A 15 -30.77 15.63 -25.78
N GLY A 16 -29.51 16.02 -25.65
CA GLY A 16 -28.46 15.56 -26.54
C GLY A 16 -27.99 14.21 -26.02
N SER A 17 -28.12 13.16 -26.83
CA SER A 17 -27.44 11.89 -26.60
C SER A 17 -25.93 12.08 -26.83
N GLY A 18 -25.30 12.90 -25.99
CA GLY A 18 -23.87 13.03 -25.95
C GLY A 18 -23.33 11.71 -25.46
N SER A 19 -22.74 10.92 -26.35
CA SER A 19 -21.83 9.86 -25.96
C SER A 19 -20.82 10.52 -25.02
N SER A 20 -20.91 10.26 -23.72
CA SER A 20 -19.91 10.70 -22.77
C SER A 20 -18.60 10.04 -23.21
N SER A 21 -17.77 10.75 -23.97
CA SER A 21 -16.47 10.27 -24.36
C SER A 21 -15.75 9.96 -23.05
N GLY A 22 -15.43 8.69 -22.85
CA GLY A 22 -14.69 8.27 -21.67
C GLY A 22 -13.36 9.03 -21.55
N PRO A 23 -12.70 8.94 -20.39
CA PRO A 23 -11.38 9.56 -20.21
C PRO A 23 -10.43 9.10 -21.32
N ALA A 24 -9.63 10.03 -21.84
CA ALA A 24 -8.64 9.73 -22.87
C ALA A 24 -7.62 8.71 -22.33
N PRO A 25 -7.19 7.71 -23.13
CA PRO A 25 -6.11 6.83 -22.75
C PRO A 25 -4.82 7.60 -22.50
N TYR A 26 -4.02 7.15 -21.53
CA TYR A 26 -2.68 7.66 -21.25
C TYR A 26 -1.74 6.50 -20.91
N LEU A 27 -0.43 6.73 -21.01
CA LEU A 27 0.56 5.77 -20.55
C LEU A 27 0.61 5.81 -19.02
N GLY A 28 -0.07 4.86 -18.37
CA GLY A 28 -0.33 4.90 -16.93
C GLY A 28 0.19 3.68 -16.17
N GLN A 29 0.45 3.86 -14.88
CA GLN A 29 0.73 2.78 -13.94
C GLN A 29 -0.47 1.82 -13.84
N VAL A 30 -0.26 0.53 -14.14
CA VAL A 30 -1.36 -0.46 -14.17
C VAL A 30 -1.25 -1.58 -13.16
N ALA A 31 -0.18 -1.64 -12.36
CA ALA A 31 0.04 -2.71 -11.40
C ALA A 31 0.14 -2.21 -9.95
N THR A 32 -0.04 -3.11 -8.98
CA THR A 32 0.16 -2.85 -7.55
C THR A 32 1.58 -3.17 -7.10
N ARG A 33 1.91 -2.91 -5.83
CA ARG A 33 3.21 -3.21 -5.19
C ARG A 33 4.44 -2.67 -5.90
N CYS A 34 4.31 -1.55 -6.61
CA CYS A 34 5.48 -0.88 -7.17
C CYS A 34 6.07 0.09 -6.13
N MET A 35 7.23 -0.23 -5.57
CA MET A 35 7.80 0.49 -4.42
C MET A 35 9.23 0.95 -4.70
N LEU A 36 9.59 2.10 -4.13
CA LEU A 36 10.95 2.63 -4.25
C LEU A 36 11.93 1.87 -3.33
N PRO A 37 13.13 1.49 -3.78
CA PRO A 37 14.15 0.90 -2.90
C PRO A 37 14.51 1.83 -1.74
N ASN A 38 14.73 1.27 -0.56
CA ASN A 38 15.11 2.03 0.65
C ASN A 38 16.48 1.60 1.21
N ASN A 39 17.04 0.50 0.72
CA ASN A 39 18.31 -0.04 1.19
C ASN A 39 19.21 -0.51 0.04
N HIS A 40 20.43 -0.93 0.35
CA HIS A 40 21.45 -1.37 -0.60
C HIS A 40 22.47 -2.32 0.03
N LEU A 41 23.08 -3.16 -0.81
CA LEU A 41 24.25 -3.98 -0.45
C LEU A 41 25.45 -3.44 -1.22
N THR A 42 26.49 -3.00 -0.49
CA THR A 42 27.73 -2.47 -1.07
C THR A 42 28.75 -3.56 -1.38
N GLY A 43 29.62 -3.32 -2.36
CA GLY A 43 30.77 -4.15 -2.69
C GLY A 43 30.88 -4.43 -4.20
N ALA A 44 32.08 -4.84 -4.64
CA ALA A 44 32.31 -5.19 -6.04
C ALA A 44 31.64 -6.51 -6.43
N GLY A 45 31.26 -6.63 -7.71
CA GLY A 45 30.67 -7.85 -8.27
C GLY A 45 29.39 -8.29 -7.56
N ARG A 46 28.54 -7.36 -7.13
CA ARG A 46 27.29 -7.67 -6.43
C ARG A 46 26.24 -8.10 -7.42
N TRP A 47 25.60 -9.22 -7.10
CA TRP A 47 24.42 -9.72 -7.80
C TRP A 47 23.29 -9.88 -6.81
N GLN A 48 22.07 -9.61 -7.28
CA GLN A 48 20.87 -10.07 -6.60
C GLN A 48 19.79 -10.46 -7.59
N GLY A 49 18.97 -11.41 -7.16
CA GLY A 49 17.80 -11.88 -7.87
C GLY A 49 16.60 -11.78 -6.95
N THR A 50 15.47 -11.30 -7.47
CA THR A 50 14.24 -11.10 -6.71
C THR A 50 13.03 -11.59 -7.47
N THR A 51 12.02 -12.06 -6.74
CA THR A 51 10.67 -12.30 -7.27
C THR A 51 9.70 -11.44 -6.45
N SER A 52 8.74 -10.80 -7.10
CA SER A 52 7.67 -10.06 -6.43
C SER A 52 6.33 -10.21 -7.18
N PRO A 53 5.19 -10.39 -6.49
CA PRO A 53 3.88 -10.50 -7.11
C PRO A 53 3.26 -9.12 -7.36
N HIS A 54 2.63 -8.96 -8.52
CA HIS A 54 1.96 -7.74 -8.95
C HIS A 54 0.58 -8.05 -9.51
N TYR A 55 -0.46 -7.46 -8.92
CA TYR A 55 -1.79 -7.50 -9.50
C TYR A 55 -1.96 -6.41 -10.54
N PHE A 56 -2.45 -6.79 -11.71
CA PHE A 56 -2.79 -5.85 -12.77
C PHE A 56 -4.20 -5.31 -12.55
N ARG A 57 -4.33 -3.98 -12.53
CA ARG A 57 -5.59 -3.25 -12.32
C ARG A 57 -6.08 -2.55 -13.58
N SER A 58 -5.39 -2.75 -14.69
CA SER A 58 -5.88 -2.50 -16.04
C SER A 58 -5.54 -3.67 -16.95
N ALA A 59 -6.25 -3.79 -18.06
CA ALA A 59 -5.90 -4.74 -19.10
C ALA A 59 -4.73 -4.21 -19.93
N VAL A 60 -3.80 -5.07 -20.31
CA VAL A 60 -2.64 -4.70 -21.14
C VAL A 60 -2.94 -5.09 -22.58
N ARG A 61 -2.93 -4.12 -23.50
CA ARG A 61 -3.27 -4.34 -24.92
C ARG A 61 -2.18 -3.93 -25.90
N SER A 62 -1.26 -3.05 -25.50
CA SER A 62 -0.22 -2.46 -26.36
C SER A 62 1.21 -2.77 -25.91
N GLY A 63 1.40 -3.78 -25.05
CA GLY A 63 2.69 -4.09 -24.44
C GLY A 63 2.90 -3.38 -23.10
N LEU A 64 4.00 -3.71 -22.43
CA LEU A 64 4.43 -3.07 -21.18
C LEU A 64 5.73 -2.29 -21.34
N LYS A 65 5.85 -1.22 -20.54
CA LYS A 65 7.12 -0.61 -20.17
C LYS A 65 7.32 -0.77 -18.68
N VAL A 66 8.51 -1.17 -18.25
CA VAL A 66 8.84 -1.35 -16.84
C VAL A 66 10.03 -0.48 -16.48
N VAL A 67 9.91 0.26 -15.37
CA VAL A 67 10.96 1.15 -14.86
C VAL A 67 11.55 0.59 -13.58
N LEU A 68 12.86 0.33 -13.61
CA LEU A 68 13.65 -0.21 -12.51
C LEU A 68 14.65 0.86 -12.01
N PRO A 69 14.43 1.48 -10.85
CA PRO A 69 15.29 2.57 -10.35
C PRO A 69 16.67 2.07 -9.89
N ASN A 70 17.74 2.73 -10.32
CA ASN A 70 19.11 2.51 -9.84
C ASN A 70 19.51 3.52 -8.74
N LEU A 71 18.67 3.57 -7.71
CA LEU A 71 18.85 4.42 -6.55
C LEU A 71 18.05 3.87 -5.38
N ARG A 72 18.30 4.42 -4.20
CA ARG A 72 17.45 4.23 -3.03
C ARG A 72 17.11 5.55 -2.35
N VAL A 73 16.09 5.51 -1.49
CA VAL A 73 15.78 6.57 -0.54
C VAL A 73 15.74 5.97 0.86
N GLY A 74 16.74 6.28 1.69
CA GLY A 74 16.74 5.89 3.10
C GLY A 74 16.06 6.94 3.95
N SER A 75 15.13 6.56 4.83
CA SER A 75 14.49 7.42 5.86
C SER A 75 14.26 8.90 5.52
N GLY A 76 13.65 9.18 4.36
CA GLY A 76 13.37 10.57 3.92
C GLY A 76 14.59 11.39 3.48
N GLN A 77 15.79 10.81 3.48
CA GLN A 77 17.02 11.40 2.97
C GLN A 77 16.99 11.55 1.45
N ASN A 78 18.02 12.20 0.90
CA ASN A 78 18.23 12.36 -0.53
C ASN A 78 18.19 11.02 -1.28
N GLU A 79 17.82 11.08 -2.56
CA GLU A 79 18.03 9.96 -3.48
C GLU A 79 19.52 9.64 -3.55
N GLN A 80 19.88 8.42 -3.21
CA GLN A 80 21.26 7.95 -3.22
C GLN A 80 21.46 7.05 -4.44
N SER A 81 22.36 7.49 -5.32
CA SER A 81 22.81 6.72 -6.48
C SER A 81 24.01 5.86 -6.11
N PHE A 82 24.06 4.68 -6.69
CA PHE A 82 25.26 3.86 -6.76
C PHE A 82 25.72 3.81 -8.21
N GLY A 83 26.91 3.28 -8.50
CA GLY A 83 27.45 3.22 -9.86
C GLY A 83 26.47 2.58 -10.88
N PRO A 84 26.86 2.54 -12.17
CA PRO A 84 26.05 1.87 -13.18
C PRO A 84 25.63 0.46 -12.75
N THR A 85 24.41 0.11 -13.11
CA THR A 85 23.81 -1.17 -12.73
C THR A 85 23.09 -1.76 -13.92
N ASP A 86 23.31 -3.04 -14.15
CA ASP A 86 22.65 -3.82 -15.18
C ASP A 86 21.42 -4.54 -14.61
N PHE A 87 20.32 -4.49 -15.35
CA PHE A 87 19.06 -5.13 -15.01
C PHE A 87 18.59 -6.10 -16.09
N LYS A 88 18.08 -7.26 -15.69
CA LYS A 88 17.35 -8.21 -16.54
C LYS A 88 16.04 -8.58 -15.84
N MET A 89 14.95 -8.79 -16.59
CA MET A 89 13.64 -9.05 -15.99
C MET A 89 12.75 -9.94 -16.85
N SER A 90 11.88 -10.71 -16.19
CA SER A 90 10.75 -11.41 -16.81
C SER A 90 9.48 -11.25 -15.98
N PHE A 91 8.35 -11.53 -16.60
CA PHE A 91 7.10 -11.81 -15.92
C PHE A 91 6.75 -13.29 -16.00
N ARG A 92 6.37 -13.91 -14.88
CA ARG A 92 5.74 -15.23 -14.83
C ARG A 92 4.26 -15.09 -14.50
N ARG A 93 3.38 -15.60 -15.34
CA ARG A 93 1.94 -15.64 -15.08
C ARG A 93 1.61 -16.81 -14.16
N LEU A 94 0.86 -16.56 -13.10
CA LEU A 94 0.47 -17.65 -12.19
C LEU A 94 -0.62 -18.56 -12.76
N ARG A 95 -1.46 -18.06 -13.68
CA ARG A 95 -2.60 -18.82 -14.21
C ARG A 95 -2.19 -19.99 -15.10
N ASP A 96 -1.11 -19.84 -15.86
CA ASP A 96 -0.67 -20.80 -16.88
C ASP A 96 0.84 -21.09 -16.83
N GLY A 97 1.57 -20.46 -15.91
CA GLY A 97 3.02 -20.63 -15.76
C GLY A 97 3.84 -19.97 -16.87
N ALA A 98 3.21 -19.29 -17.83
CA ALA A 98 3.92 -18.69 -18.96
C ALA A 98 4.91 -17.63 -18.49
N VAL A 99 6.14 -17.70 -18.99
CA VAL A 99 7.21 -16.74 -18.72
C VAL A 99 7.40 -15.86 -19.96
N VAL A 100 7.41 -14.55 -19.75
CA VAL A 100 7.68 -13.56 -20.80
C VAL A 100 8.83 -12.69 -20.37
N SER A 101 9.97 -12.86 -21.03
CA SER A 101 11.20 -12.10 -20.81
C SER A 101 11.14 -10.73 -21.51
N ASN A 102 12.00 -9.81 -21.09
CA ASN A 102 12.10 -8.49 -21.70
C ASN A 102 12.62 -8.58 -23.15
N ALA A 103 12.16 -7.68 -24.01
CA ALA A 103 12.43 -7.70 -25.46
C ALA A 103 13.90 -7.51 -25.80
N GLU A 104 14.67 -6.89 -24.91
CA GLU A 104 16.08 -6.63 -25.12
C GLU A 104 16.92 -7.92 -25.04
N GLY A 105 16.35 -9.05 -24.60
CA GLY A 105 17.00 -10.37 -24.60
C GLY A 105 18.20 -10.52 -23.66
N GLY A 106 18.60 -9.44 -22.99
CA GLY A 106 19.77 -9.35 -22.12
C GLY A 106 19.64 -8.22 -21.10
N PHE A 107 20.78 -7.82 -20.53
CA PHE A 107 20.86 -6.76 -19.53
C PHE A 107 20.65 -5.37 -20.14
N VAL A 108 19.93 -4.51 -19.40
CA VAL A 108 19.77 -3.08 -19.67
C VAL A 108 20.48 -2.31 -18.56
N THR A 109 21.46 -1.48 -18.93
CA THR A 109 22.24 -0.68 -17.96
C THR A 109 21.52 0.62 -17.62
N ALA A 110 21.32 0.87 -16.33
CA ALA A 110 20.94 2.18 -15.81
C ALA A 110 22.19 2.94 -15.36
N ALA A 111 22.24 4.23 -15.70
CA ALA A 111 23.23 5.14 -15.13
C ALA A 111 23.05 5.28 -13.60
N ALA A 112 24.09 5.79 -12.93
CA ALA A 112 24.02 6.10 -11.51
C ALA A 112 22.89 7.11 -11.22
N GLY A 113 21.95 6.75 -10.35
CA GLY A 113 20.82 7.62 -10.00
C GLY A 113 19.73 7.69 -11.09
N GLY A 114 19.88 6.94 -12.18
CA GLY A 114 18.88 6.81 -13.22
C GLY A 114 17.94 5.63 -12.98
N ALA A 115 17.31 5.17 -14.06
CA ALA A 115 16.50 3.96 -14.06
C ALA A 115 16.71 3.19 -15.38
N ALA A 116 16.60 1.87 -15.32
CA ALA A 116 16.49 1.04 -16.52
C ALA A 116 15.04 1.02 -16.97
N VAL A 117 14.81 1.15 -18.27
CA VAL A 117 13.50 1.04 -18.91
C VAL A 117 13.50 -0.21 -19.78
N LEU A 118 12.67 -1.18 -19.44
CA LEU A 118 12.57 -2.46 -20.13
C LEU A 118 11.24 -2.54 -20.87
N SER A 119 11.24 -3.11 -22.07
CA SER A 119 10.06 -3.22 -22.92
C SER A 119 9.57 -4.66 -23.05
N PHE A 120 8.26 -4.85 -23.01
CA PHE A 120 7.60 -6.14 -23.22
C PHE A 120 6.48 -5.99 -24.25
N PRO A 121 6.80 -5.82 -25.54
CA PRO A 121 5.82 -5.58 -26.60
C PRO A 121 4.95 -6.81 -26.90
N THR A 122 5.40 -8.00 -26.51
CA THR A 122 4.68 -9.27 -26.72
C THR A 122 3.60 -9.53 -25.66
N ILE A 123 3.64 -8.82 -24.53
CA ILE A 123 2.63 -8.95 -23.47
C ILE A 123 1.39 -8.14 -23.85
N THR A 124 0.37 -8.80 -24.40
CA THR A 124 -0.85 -8.14 -24.94
C THR A 124 -2.16 -8.74 -24.45
N ASP A 125 -2.11 -9.73 -23.55
CA ASP A 125 -3.26 -10.51 -23.12
C ASP A 125 -3.43 -10.56 -21.60
N ILE A 126 -2.91 -9.56 -20.88
CA ILE A 126 -3.11 -9.42 -19.43
C ILE A 126 -4.48 -8.80 -19.18
N ARG A 127 -5.27 -9.46 -18.33
CA ARG A 127 -6.60 -9.04 -17.90
C ARG A 127 -6.48 -8.27 -16.58
N LYS A 128 -7.42 -7.36 -16.36
CA LYS A 128 -7.62 -6.75 -15.04
C LYS A 128 -7.89 -7.86 -14.02
N GLY A 129 -7.15 -7.86 -12.93
CA GLY A 129 -7.17 -8.88 -11.88
C GLY A 129 -6.10 -9.96 -12.00
N ASP A 130 -5.40 -10.07 -13.13
CA ASP A 130 -4.32 -11.05 -13.28
C ASP A 130 -3.17 -10.78 -12.28
N LEU A 131 -2.59 -11.86 -11.78
CA LEU A 131 -1.42 -11.84 -10.91
C LEU A 131 -0.21 -12.37 -11.66
N LEU A 132 0.81 -11.52 -11.82
CA LEU A 132 2.09 -11.87 -12.43
C LEU A 132 3.18 -11.74 -11.38
N LEU A 133 4.21 -12.56 -11.51
CA LEU A 133 5.43 -12.43 -10.72
C LEU A 133 6.50 -11.75 -11.57
N ALA A 134 6.99 -10.61 -11.10
CA ALA A 134 8.16 -9.93 -11.65
C ALA A 134 9.41 -10.61 -11.09
N ASN A 135 10.21 -11.24 -11.95
CA ASN A 135 11.55 -11.70 -11.59
C ASN A 135 12.55 -10.65 -12.06
N VAL A 136 13.37 -10.12 -11.16
CA VAL A 136 14.38 -9.10 -11.49
C VAL A 136 15.75 -9.58 -11.05
N LEU A 137 16.72 -9.47 -11.96
CA LEU A 137 18.13 -9.77 -11.75
C LEU A 137 18.91 -8.46 -11.91
N GLN A 138 19.62 -8.08 -10.86
CA GLN A 138 20.44 -6.89 -10.81
C GLN A 138 21.91 -7.29 -10.62
N ARG A 139 22.82 -6.66 -11.36
CA ARG A 139 24.26 -6.73 -11.08
C ARG A 139 24.91 -5.35 -11.12
N SER A 140 25.85 -5.12 -10.21
CA SER A 140 26.61 -3.87 -10.13
C SER A 140 27.98 -4.12 -9.51
N ASP A 141 28.97 -3.36 -9.97
CA ASP A 141 30.31 -3.33 -9.37
C ASP A 141 30.40 -2.39 -8.15
N SER A 142 29.32 -1.67 -7.84
CA SER A 142 29.29 -0.73 -6.70
C SER A 142 28.35 -1.21 -5.60
N ALA A 143 27.07 -1.33 -5.93
CA ALA A 143 26.04 -1.75 -4.99
C ALA A 143 24.76 -2.17 -5.73
N VAL A 144 23.99 -3.07 -5.12
CA VAL A 144 22.63 -3.37 -5.56
C VAL A 144 21.63 -2.77 -4.59
N CYS A 145 20.53 -2.22 -5.11
CA CYS A 145 19.50 -1.53 -4.31
C CYS A 145 18.36 -2.49 -4.02
N PHE A 146 17.72 -2.40 -2.85
CA PHE A 146 16.57 -3.26 -2.53
C PHE A 146 15.60 -2.53 -1.62
N ARG A 147 14.39 -3.08 -1.52
CA ARG A 147 13.40 -2.75 -0.53
C ARG A 147 13.56 -3.71 0.65
N GLN A 148 13.86 -3.14 1.81
CA GLN A 148 13.76 -3.83 3.07
C GLN A 148 12.49 -3.37 3.78
N HIS A 149 11.55 -4.28 3.97
CA HIS A 149 10.44 -4.02 4.87
C HIS A 149 10.91 -4.11 6.34
N GLN A 150 10.21 -3.48 7.29
CA GLN A 150 10.65 -3.52 8.69
C GLN A 150 10.55 -4.95 9.26
N SER A 151 11.16 -5.19 10.43
CA SER A 151 11.38 -6.51 11.02
C SER A 151 10.14 -7.38 11.23
N ASN A 152 8.94 -6.77 11.28
CA ASN A 152 7.69 -7.48 11.53
C ASN A 152 6.89 -7.73 10.24
N TYR A 153 7.44 -7.36 9.09
CA TYR A 153 6.81 -7.60 7.80
C TYR A 153 6.78 -9.10 7.50
N VAL A 154 5.61 -9.58 7.10
CA VAL A 154 5.43 -10.95 6.65
C VAL A 154 5.54 -10.94 5.13
N ALA A 155 6.57 -11.59 4.58
CA ALA A 155 6.75 -11.70 3.14
C ALA A 155 5.53 -12.36 2.47
N SER A 156 5.20 -11.94 1.25
CA SER A 156 4.25 -12.69 0.42
C SER A 156 4.83 -14.09 0.18
N PRO A 157 4.01 -15.14 0.06
CA PRO A 157 4.47 -16.47 -0.36
C PRO A 157 5.18 -16.47 -1.73
N TYR A 158 5.03 -15.40 -2.52
CA TYR A 158 5.70 -15.23 -3.81
C TYR A 158 6.89 -14.27 -3.78
N ASP A 159 7.11 -13.55 -2.67
CA ASP A 159 8.28 -12.70 -2.53
C ASP A 159 9.51 -13.59 -2.39
N GLY A 160 10.54 -13.34 -3.18
CA GLY A 160 11.77 -14.12 -3.16
C GLY A 160 13.01 -13.24 -3.31
N TRP A 161 14.12 -13.65 -2.70
CA TRP A 161 15.41 -12.98 -2.81
C TRP A 161 16.61 -13.93 -2.70
N GLU A 162 17.65 -13.61 -3.46
CA GLU A 162 18.98 -14.22 -3.40
C GLU A 162 20.02 -13.14 -3.72
N SER A 163 21.17 -13.16 -3.05
CA SER A 163 22.28 -12.24 -3.33
C SER A 163 23.63 -12.88 -3.14
N GLY A 164 24.67 -12.32 -3.78
CA GLY A 164 26.04 -12.82 -3.71
C GLY A 164 27.09 -11.79 -4.10
N THR A 165 28.35 -12.06 -3.74
CA THR A 165 29.56 -11.30 -4.17
C THR A 165 30.13 -11.83 -5.51
N GLY A 166 29.28 -12.42 -6.33
CA GLY A 166 29.61 -13.01 -7.62
C GLY A 166 28.33 -13.43 -8.33
N THR A 167 28.47 -14.03 -9.51
CA THR A 167 27.33 -14.47 -10.31
C THR A 167 26.44 -15.42 -9.51
N ILE A 168 25.18 -15.04 -9.32
CA ILE A 168 24.13 -15.95 -8.84
C ILE A 168 23.50 -16.67 -10.04
N VAL A 169 22.72 -17.71 -9.76
CA VAL A 169 21.96 -18.39 -10.82
C VAL A 169 20.93 -17.44 -11.42
N ASP A 170 20.98 -17.23 -12.74
CA ASP A 170 19.94 -16.51 -13.48
C ASP A 170 18.66 -17.38 -13.51
N LYS A 171 17.64 -16.94 -12.76
CA LYS A 171 16.33 -17.60 -12.68
C LYS A 171 15.24 -16.85 -13.44
N ILE A 172 15.59 -15.81 -14.19
CA ILE A 172 14.63 -14.96 -14.90
C ILE A 172 13.75 -15.79 -15.83
N ASP A 173 14.35 -16.72 -16.58
CA ASP A 173 13.63 -17.51 -17.58
C ASP A 173 13.30 -18.93 -17.09
N ALA A 174 13.85 -19.33 -15.93
CA ALA A 174 13.75 -20.70 -15.43
C ALA A 174 12.39 -21.03 -14.79
N GLY A 175 11.51 -20.03 -14.61
CA GLY A 175 10.22 -20.23 -13.95
C GLY A 175 10.33 -20.61 -12.48
N THR A 176 11.51 -20.49 -11.86
CA THR A 176 11.76 -20.79 -10.44
C THR A 176 11.81 -19.49 -9.63
N ALA A 177 11.09 -19.42 -8.51
CA ALA A 177 11.15 -18.25 -7.63
C ALA A 177 12.43 -18.26 -6.79
N TYR A 178 12.88 -17.08 -6.37
CA TYR A 178 13.94 -16.95 -5.37
C TYR A 178 13.44 -17.35 -3.96
N ASN A 179 14.36 -17.54 -3.02
CA ASN A 179 14.02 -18.00 -1.67
C ASN A 179 13.15 -16.98 -0.94
N ALA A 180 12.09 -17.44 -0.26
CA ALA A 180 11.16 -16.55 0.43
C ALA A 180 11.88 -15.59 1.40
N ASN A 181 11.65 -14.29 1.26
CA ASN A 181 12.33 -13.28 2.07
C ASN A 181 11.51 -11.98 2.20
N VAL A 182 11.74 -11.24 3.28
CA VAL A 182 11.18 -9.90 3.52
C VAL A 182 11.95 -8.80 2.77
N ILE A 183 13.05 -9.17 2.12
CA ILE A 183 13.81 -8.31 1.21
C ILE A 183 13.35 -8.58 -0.21
N THR A 184 13.04 -7.53 -0.96
CA THR A 184 12.64 -7.63 -2.36
C THR A 184 13.21 -6.47 -3.17
N TYR A 185 13.17 -6.56 -4.49
CA TYR A 185 13.33 -5.42 -5.38
C TYR A 185 12.19 -5.47 -6.38
N THR A 186 11.30 -4.48 -6.27
CA THR A 186 10.10 -4.40 -7.10
C THR A 186 10.31 -3.38 -8.21
N PRO A 187 9.72 -3.57 -9.39
CA PRO A 187 9.55 -2.48 -10.34
C PRO A 187 8.91 -1.25 -9.70
N PHE A 188 9.34 -0.05 -10.10
CA PHE A 188 8.72 1.19 -9.62
C PHE A 188 7.55 1.65 -10.51
N LEU A 189 7.65 1.35 -11.81
CA LEU A 189 6.55 1.55 -12.75
C LEU A 189 6.36 0.32 -13.61
N ILE A 190 5.09 -0.03 -13.86
CA ILE A 190 4.64 -0.99 -14.85
C ILE A 190 3.55 -0.28 -15.64
N LEU A 191 3.91 0.18 -16.84
CA LEU A 191 3.14 1.11 -17.65
C LEU A 191 2.57 0.44 -18.89
N THR A 192 1.36 0.84 -19.27
CA THR A 192 0.74 0.57 -20.58
C THR A 192 -0.32 1.65 -20.85
N ASP A 193 -0.88 1.66 -22.05
CA ASP A 193 -2.00 2.55 -22.35
C ASP A 193 -3.23 2.13 -21.55
N THR A 194 -3.77 3.05 -20.78
CA THR A 194 -4.90 2.79 -19.88
C THR A 194 -5.81 4.01 -19.77
N THR A 195 -7.09 3.75 -19.50
CA THR A 195 -8.09 4.75 -19.10
C THR A 195 -8.44 4.62 -17.62
N GLU A 196 -7.92 3.60 -16.94
CA GLU A 196 -8.16 3.32 -15.53
C GLU A 196 -7.33 4.28 -14.66
N PRO A 197 -7.91 4.83 -13.57
CA PRO A 197 -7.16 5.64 -12.63
C PRO A 197 -6.02 4.85 -11.97
N SER A 198 -4.94 5.57 -11.66
CA SER A 198 -3.78 5.09 -10.91
C SER A 198 -3.21 6.17 -9.98
N ALA A 199 -2.48 5.75 -8.95
CA ALA A 199 -2.04 6.63 -7.87
C ALA A 199 -0.53 6.61 -7.60
N LEU A 200 0.04 7.80 -7.34
CA LEU A 200 1.37 7.94 -6.73
C LEU A 200 1.19 8.21 -5.23
N LEU A 201 1.75 7.33 -4.40
CA LEU A 201 1.56 7.38 -2.94
C LEU A 201 2.73 8.09 -2.28
N PHE A 202 2.42 9.10 -1.47
CA PHE A 202 3.36 9.83 -0.63
C PHE A 202 3.04 9.55 0.82
N GLY A 203 4.06 9.24 1.63
CA GLY A 203 3.83 8.95 3.04
C GLY A 203 5.06 8.48 3.79
N THR A 204 4.81 8.06 5.03
CA THR A 204 5.83 7.66 6.00
C THR A 204 5.85 6.14 6.21
N SER A 205 6.22 5.68 7.42
CA SER A 205 6.15 4.27 7.80
C SER A 205 4.73 3.69 7.76
N LEU A 206 3.70 4.52 7.95
CA LEU A 206 2.31 4.11 7.86
C LEU A 206 1.94 3.61 6.45
N GLU A 207 2.43 4.29 5.42
CA GLU A 207 2.14 3.91 4.03
C GLU A 207 3.19 2.98 3.43
N GLU A 208 4.43 2.95 3.97
CA GLU A 208 5.35 1.86 3.66
C GLU A 208 4.85 0.51 4.20
N GLY A 209 3.94 0.51 5.17
CA GLY A 209 3.45 -0.70 5.83
C GLY A 209 4.42 -1.23 6.87
N GLY A 210 5.11 -0.34 7.59
CA GLY A 210 6.26 -0.64 8.45
C GLY A 210 6.05 -1.86 9.37
N THR A 211 5.13 -1.78 10.32
CA THR A 211 4.85 -2.91 11.23
C THR A 211 3.69 -3.78 10.77
N GLU A 212 3.19 -3.53 9.56
CA GLU A 212 2.06 -4.24 9.02
C GLU A 212 2.50 -5.58 8.41
N GLY A 213 2.00 -6.67 8.97
CA GLY A 213 2.10 -7.96 8.30
C GLY A 213 1.26 -7.97 7.03
N ILE A 214 1.76 -8.59 5.96
CA ILE A 214 0.90 -8.97 4.86
C ILE A 214 -0.07 -10.01 5.39
N THR A 215 -1.35 -9.68 5.31
CA THR A 215 -2.40 -10.54 5.81
C THR A 215 -3.29 -10.92 4.65
N ASP A 216 -3.92 -10.01 3.92
CA ASP A 216 -4.81 -10.43 2.84
C ASP A 216 -4.06 -10.88 1.56
N GLY A 217 -4.78 -11.58 0.68
CA GLY A 217 -4.23 -12.08 -0.59
C GLY A 217 -3.92 -10.98 -1.61
N SER A 218 -4.09 -9.70 -1.27
CA SER A 218 -3.71 -8.56 -2.12
C SER A 218 -2.19 -8.32 -2.09
N TYR A 219 -1.55 -8.67 -0.98
CA TYR A 219 -0.15 -8.36 -0.67
C TYR A 219 0.18 -6.87 -0.58
N ASP A 220 -0.84 -6.00 -0.63
CA ASP A 220 -0.70 -4.57 -0.47
C ASP A 220 -0.57 -4.22 1.02
N VAL A 221 0.28 -3.25 1.35
CA VAL A 221 0.55 -2.79 2.72
C VAL A 221 0.56 -1.27 2.76
N GLY A 222 0.08 -0.69 3.86
CA GLY A 222 -0.27 0.72 3.97
C GLY A 222 -1.78 0.95 3.87
N PHE A 223 -2.27 2.05 4.46
CA PHE A 223 -3.68 2.41 4.41
C PHE A 223 -4.16 2.62 2.97
N ILE A 224 -3.39 3.40 2.20
CA ILE A 224 -3.77 3.78 0.85
C ILE A 224 -3.64 2.57 -0.06
N ALA A 225 -2.48 1.91 -0.07
CA ALA A 225 -2.24 0.73 -0.90
C ALA A 225 -3.25 -0.38 -0.65
N ARG A 226 -3.63 -0.72 0.60
CA ARG A 226 -4.67 -1.74 0.85
C ARG A 226 -6.05 -1.34 0.38
N THR A 227 -6.36 -0.05 0.41
CA THR A 227 -7.65 0.48 -0.03
C THR A 227 -7.75 0.51 -1.55
N LEU A 228 -6.70 0.97 -2.23
CA LEU A 228 -6.63 1.06 -3.68
C LEU A 228 -6.30 -0.28 -4.35
N GLY A 229 -5.58 -1.13 -3.64
CA GLY A 229 -4.89 -2.28 -4.18
C GLY A 229 -5.78 -3.28 -4.87
N SER A 230 -7.08 -3.38 -4.53
CA SER A 230 -8.07 -4.20 -5.24
C SER A 230 -8.67 -3.55 -6.50
N HIS A 231 -8.41 -2.26 -6.75
CA HIS A 231 -9.12 -1.45 -7.75
C HIS A 231 -8.20 -0.77 -8.77
N HIS A 232 -7.05 -0.23 -8.33
CA HIS A 232 -6.21 0.67 -9.11
C HIS A 232 -4.73 0.32 -9.01
N GLY A 233 -3.98 0.62 -10.09
CA GLY A 233 -2.52 0.53 -10.07
C GLY A 233 -1.92 1.65 -9.22
N TYR A 234 -0.80 1.39 -8.55
CA TYR A 234 -0.13 2.42 -7.77
C TYR A 234 1.39 2.23 -7.74
N SER A 235 2.10 3.34 -7.48
CA SER A 235 3.51 3.35 -7.11
C SER A 235 3.68 4.07 -5.77
N SER A 236 4.56 3.60 -4.89
CA SER A 236 4.74 4.16 -3.55
C SER A 236 6.14 4.74 -3.35
N LEU A 237 6.18 6.04 -3.05
CA LEU A 237 7.36 6.77 -2.57
C LEU A 237 7.46 6.74 -1.05
N ALA A 238 6.51 6.08 -0.36
CA ALA A 238 6.47 6.06 1.09
C ALA A 238 7.72 5.38 1.69
N THR A 239 8.29 6.03 2.70
CA THR A 239 9.51 5.58 3.37
C THR A 239 9.42 5.86 4.87
N SER A 240 9.77 4.88 5.69
CA SER A 240 9.76 4.93 7.16
C SER A 240 10.65 6.03 7.68
N GLY A 241 10.22 6.70 8.74
CA GLY A 241 10.98 7.79 9.33
C GLY A 241 11.09 9.06 8.47
N SER A 242 10.54 9.08 7.25
CA SER A 242 10.61 10.28 6.41
C SER A 242 9.81 11.43 7.01
N LEU A 243 10.40 12.63 6.97
CA LEU A 243 9.75 13.90 7.24
C LEU A 243 9.39 14.59 5.92
N LEU A 244 8.24 15.26 5.87
CA LEU A 244 7.87 16.06 4.70
C LEU A 244 8.84 17.22 4.48
N ALA A 245 9.37 17.82 5.55
CA ALA A 245 10.45 18.82 5.43
C ALA A 245 11.66 18.29 4.66
N GLN A 246 12.10 17.07 4.99
CA GLN A 246 13.25 16.44 4.32
C GLN A 246 12.90 16.07 2.87
N TYR A 247 11.66 15.62 2.63
CA TYR A 247 11.20 15.37 1.26
C TYR A 247 11.26 16.63 0.40
N LEU A 248 10.79 17.77 0.93
CA LEU A 248 10.74 19.04 0.21
C LEU A 248 12.12 19.68 0.01
N SER A 249 13.02 19.55 0.99
CA SER A 249 14.38 20.11 0.92
C SER A 249 15.35 19.26 0.09
N ALA A 250 15.06 17.98 -0.10
CA ALA A 250 15.90 17.07 -0.87
C ALA A 250 15.85 17.36 -2.38
N THR A 251 16.98 17.15 -3.04
CA THR A 251 17.02 16.98 -4.49
C THR A 251 16.41 15.62 -4.85
N ARG A 252 15.35 15.62 -5.66
CA ARG A 252 14.53 14.44 -5.97
C ARG A 252 14.45 14.22 -7.48
N THR A 253 15.59 14.01 -8.13
CA THR A 253 15.65 13.92 -9.58
C THR A 253 14.73 12.83 -10.13
N PHE A 254 14.77 11.62 -9.58
CA PHE A 254 13.95 10.52 -10.07
C PHE A 254 12.50 10.64 -9.64
N SER A 255 12.22 10.94 -8.38
CA SER A 255 10.84 11.08 -7.89
C SER A 255 10.11 12.21 -8.61
N ASP A 256 10.78 13.34 -8.86
CA ASP A 256 10.21 14.45 -9.65
C ASP A 256 10.00 14.04 -11.12
N GLN A 257 10.92 13.27 -11.70
CA GLN A 257 10.73 12.72 -13.05
C GLN A 257 9.52 11.80 -13.13
N VAL A 258 9.32 10.91 -12.15
CA VAL A 258 8.17 10.00 -12.15
C VAL A 258 6.87 10.80 -11.98
N ALA A 259 6.80 11.69 -11.00
CA ALA A 259 5.60 12.49 -10.73
C ALA A 259 5.19 13.35 -11.93
N ARG A 260 6.14 13.75 -12.79
CA ARG A 260 5.91 14.58 -13.97
C ARG A 260 5.81 13.81 -15.29
N GLY A 261 5.99 12.48 -15.28
CA GLY A 261 6.00 11.70 -16.53
C GLY A 261 7.24 11.93 -17.40
N LEU A 262 8.38 12.21 -16.77
CA LEU A 262 9.63 12.64 -17.42
C LEU A 262 10.77 11.64 -17.25
N VAL A 263 10.49 10.39 -16.85
CA VAL A 263 11.52 9.35 -16.78
C VAL A 263 12.14 9.15 -18.17
N PRO A 264 13.47 9.31 -18.34
CA PRO A 264 14.12 9.13 -19.64
C PRO A 264 13.83 7.76 -20.26
N GLY A 265 13.54 7.72 -21.55
CA GLY A 265 13.16 6.49 -22.28
C GLY A 265 11.67 6.16 -22.27
N VAL A 266 10.87 6.82 -21.42
CA VAL A 266 9.40 6.74 -21.40
C VAL A 266 8.73 8.12 -21.25
N ALA A 267 9.50 9.21 -21.37
CA ALA A 267 9.01 10.55 -21.14
C ALA A 267 7.80 10.88 -22.05
N THR A 268 6.68 11.18 -21.42
CA THR A 268 5.40 11.56 -22.07
C THR A 268 5.13 13.06 -21.95
N GLY A 269 5.76 13.72 -20.96
CA GLY A 269 5.38 15.07 -20.55
C GLY A 269 4.04 15.13 -19.79
N VAL A 270 3.48 13.99 -19.42
CA VAL A 270 2.21 13.85 -18.67
C VAL A 270 2.42 12.83 -17.56
N PRO A 271 1.96 13.07 -16.31
CA PRO A 271 2.14 12.14 -15.20
C PRO A 271 1.71 10.69 -15.52
N TYR A 272 2.50 9.72 -15.07
CA TYR A 272 2.17 8.29 -15.18
C TYR A 272 1.03 7.85 -14.24
N HIS A 273 0.58 8.78 -13.38
CA HIS A 273 -0.46 8.57 -12.38
C HIS A 273 -1.54 9.64 -12.54
N SER A 274 -2.79 9.22 -12.40
CA SER A 274 -3.93 10.15 -12.49
C SER A 274 -4.12 11.00 -11.23
N ARG A 275 -3.62 10.52 -10.08
CA ARG A 275 -3.77 11.15 -8.76
C ARG A 275 -2.50 10.95 -7.94
N GLY A 276 -2.16 11.92 -7.10
CA GLY A 276 -1.25 11.74 -5.98
C GLY A 276 -2.04 11.62 -4.69
N ILE A 277 -1.57 10.83 -3.72
CA ILE A 277 -2.22 10.70 -2.42
C ILE A 277 -1.21 10.94 -1.33
N ASN A 278 -1.48 11.93 -0.49
CA ASN A 278 -0.54 12.46 0.48
C ASN A 278 -0.93 12.08 1.91
N MET A 279 -0.14 11.19 2.51
CA MET A 279 -0.22 10.78 3.91
C MET A 279 1.06 11.09 4.69
N HIS A 280 1.81 12.12 4.29
CA HIS A 280 2.89 12.63 5.13
C HIS A 280 2.34 13.39 6.35
N GLY A 281 3.11 13.35 7.44
CA GLY A 281 2.91 14.24 8.58
C GLY A 281 3.07 13.60 9.96
N THR A 282 2.87 12.29 10.08
CA THR A 282 2.98 11.60 11.38
C THR A 282 4.38 11.79 12.01
N ASN A 283 5.43 11.66 11.21
CA ASN A 283 6.80 11.88 11.70
C ASN A 283 7.12 13.37 11.89
N ASP A 284 6.55 14.26 11.05
CA ASP A 284 6.73 15.72 11.16
C ASP A 284 6.18 16.25 12.48
N ILE A 285 4.96 15.85 12.87
CA ILE A 285 4.38 16.20 14.17
C ILE A 285 5.12 15.48 15.30
N GLY A 286 5.38 14.18 15.11
CA GLY A 286 5.98 13.31 16.11
C GLY A 286 7.42 13.68 16.45
N GLY A 287 8.34 13.28 15.58
CA GLY A 287 9.79 13.49 15.75
C GLY A 287 10.30 14.84 15.22
N GLY A 288 9.59 15.45 14.26
CA GLY A 288 9.95 16.76 13.70
C GLY A 288 9.49 17.95 14.56
N GLY A 289 8.52 17.74 15.45
CA GLY A 289 7.98 18.77 16.35
C GLY A 289 7.09 19.81 15.68
N ASP A 290 6.71 19.63 14.41
CA ASP A 290 5.87 20.57 13.66
C ASP A 290 4.57 20.91 14.40
N SER A 291 4.10 22.14 14.24
CA SER A 291 2.72 22.51 14.53
C SER A 291 1.80 22.03 13.39
N ALA A 292 0.50 21.95 13.67
CA ALA A 292 -0.52 21.64 12.66
C ALA A 292 -0.43 22.58 11.45
N ALA A 293 -0.29 23.89 11.69
CA ALA A 293 -0.20 24.89 10.64
C ALA A 293 1.08 24.75 9.80
N THR A 294 2.23 24.47 10.43
CA THR A 294 3.49 24.24 9.71
C THR A 294 3.38 23.03 8.79
N LEU A 295 2.84 21.92 9.29
CA LEU A 295 2.64 20.72 8.47
C LEU A 295 1.66 20.96 7.32
N ALA A 296 0.55 21.65 7.56
CA ALA A 296 -0.41 22.01 6.52
C ALA A 296 0.25 22.87 5.41
N GLY A 297 1.08 23.84 5.79
CA GLY A 297 1.88 24.63 4.84
C GLY A 297 2.83 23.77 4.01
N ARG A 298 3.49 22.78 4.61
CA ARG A 298 4.36 21.83 3.88
C ARG A 298 3.57 20.95 2.91
N ARG A 299 2.35 20.53 3.26
CA ARG A 299 1.50 19.77 2.35
C ARG A 299 1.04 20.59 1.15
N ALA A 300 0.70 21.85 1.37
CA ALA A 300 0.44 22.78 0.26
C ALA A 300 1.68 22.94 -0.64
N ALA A 301 2.89 23.01 -0.06
CA ALA A 301 4.13 23.06 -0.82
C ALA A 301 4.38 21.77 -1.63
N LEU A 302 4.04 20.60 -1.10
CA LEU A 302 4.12 19.33 -1.83
C LEU A 302 3.17 19.31 -3.03
N ALA A 303 1.92 19.73 -2.83
CA ALA A 303 0.95 19.84 -3.92
C ALA A 303 1.43 20.83 -4.99
N ALA A 304 1.97 21.99 -4.58
CA ALA A 304 2.54 22.98 -5.49
C ALA A 304 3.78 22.48 -6.26
N ARG A 305 4.53 21.51 -5.72
CA ARG A 305 5.68 20.89 -6.41
C ARG A 305 5.25 20.07 -7.64
N TYR A 306 4.01 19.57 -7.63
CA TYR A 306 3.44 18.69 -8.66
C TYR A 306 2.08 19.23 -9.16
N PRO A 307 2.05 20.40 -9.83
CA PRO A 307 0.80 21.07 -10.20
C PRO A 307 -0.06 20.26 -11.18
N ASP A 308 0.56 19.38 -11.97
CA ASP A 308 -0.12 18.54 -12.97
C ASP A 308 -0.65 17.22 -12.39
N LEU A 309 -0.39 16.95 -11.10
CA LEU A 309 -0.81 15.74 -10.41
C LEU A 309 -1.79 16.09 -9.29
N PRO A 310 -3.11 15.95 -9.52
CA PRO A 310 -4.12 16.27 -8.51
C PRO A 310 -3.90 15.48 -7.22
N MET A 311 -3.69 16.19 -6.10
CA MET A 311 -3.34 15.58 -4.81
C MET A 311 -4.57 15.37 -3.93
N ILE A 312 -4.76 14.15 -3.44
CA ILE A 312 -5.75 13.83 -2.40
C ILE A 312 -5.04 13.88 -1.06
N GLY A 313 -5.58 14.62 -0.11
CA GLY A 313 -5.02 14.72 1.23
C GLY A 313 -5.58 13.69 2.20
N CYS A 314 -4.73 13.00 2.97
CA CYS A 314 -5.16 12.15 4.07
C CYS A 314 -5.04 12.85 5.43
N THR A 315 -6.04 12.69 6.29
CA THR A 315 -5.86 12.92 7.74
C THR A 315 -4.90 11.88 8.33
N LEU A 316 -4.26 12.20 9.45
CA LEU A 316 -3.38 11.29 10.19
C LEU A 316 -4.15 10.54 11.28
N PRO A 317 -3.82 9.26 11.54
CA PRO A 317 -4.38 8.55 12.67
C PRO A 317 -3.92 9.16 14.01
N CYS A 318 -4.56 8.77 15.11
CA CYS A 318 -4.23 9.21 16.46
C CYS A 318 -2.74 8.97 16.81
N TYR A 319 -2.16 9.86 17.62
CA TYR A 319 -0.78 9.78 18.08
C TYR A 319 -0.76 9.87 19.59
N ASN A 320 -0.92 8.74 20.27
CA ASN A 320 -1.01 8.68 21.71
C ASN A 320 -0.10 7.57 22.26
N GLN A 321 -0.01 7.49 23.58
CA GLN A 321 0.71 6.42 24.30
C GLN A 321 -0.31 5.56 25.04
N SER A 322 0.08 4.36 25.45
CA SER A 322 -0.74 3.51 26.30
C SER A 322 0.04 3.00 27.50
N SER A 323 -0.60 3.03 28.67
CA SER A 323 -0.11 2.43 29.92
C SER A 323 -0.56 0.98 30.12
N ASP A 324 -1.45 0.48 29.28
CA ASP A 324 -2.13 -0.81 29.41
C ASP A 324 -2.08 -1.67 28.14
N LEU A 325 -1.08 -1.43 27.28
CA LEU A 325 -0.90 -2.15 26.01
C LEU A 325 -2.12 -2.07 25.09
N TRP A 326 -2.77 -0.90 25.05
CA TRP A 326 -3.93 -0.59 24.22
C TRP A 326 -5.17 -1.40 24.59
N THR A 327 -5.25 -1.85 25.85
CA THR A 327 -6.37 -2.66 26.31
C THR A 327 -7.56 -1.83 26.78
N SER A 328 -7.44 -0.51 26.94
CA SER A 328 -8.59 0.37 27.19
C SER A 328 -8.38 1.76 26.61
N THR A 329 -9.48 2.45 26.33
CA THR A 329 -9.39 3.86 25.89
C THR A 329 -8.93 4.76 27.03
N ALA A 330 -9.24 4.38 28.27
CA ALA A 330 -8.79 5.08 29.48
C ALA A 330 -7.28 4.93 29.72
N GLY A 331 -6.68 3.80 29.31
CA GLY A 331 -5.24 3.57 29.37
C GLY A 331 -4.45 4.28 28.28
N GLN A 332 -5.12 4.97 27.36
CA GLN A 332 -4.48 5.79 26.34
C GLN A 332 -4.34 7.24 26.83
N ALA A 333 -3.18 7.85 26.58
CA ALA A 333 -2.87 9.22 26.93
C ALA A 333 -2.40 10.01 25.71
N ASP A 334 -2.93 11.22 25.52
CA ASP A 334 -2.71 12.05 24.31
C ASP A 334 -1.24 12.45 24.10
N GLY A 335 -0.42 12.41 25.15
CA GLY A 335 0.93 12.95 25.09
C GLY A 335 0.96 14.38 24.53
N THR A 336 2.11 14.80 24.02
CA THR A 336 2.29 16.17 23.49
C THR A 336 1.83 16.30 22.03
N ASN A 337 1.74 15.19 21.30
CA ASN A 337 1.61 15.20 19.84
C ASN A 337 0.18 14.98 19.34
N ASN A 338 -0.68 14.28 20.09
CA ASN A 338 -2.06 14.03 19.67
C ASN A 338 -2.86 15.31 19.43
N PRO A 339 -2.80 16.36 20.30
CA PRO A 339 -3.54 17.59 20.04
C PRO A 339 -3.17 18.22 18.70
N LYS A 340 -1.88 18.21 18.35
CA LYS A 340 -1.39 18.73 17.07
C LYS A 340 -1.92 17.91 15.88
N VAL A 341 -2.06 16.59 16.04
CA VAL A 341 -2.67 15.71 15.03
C VAL A 341 -4.15 16.06 14.83
N LEU A 342 -4.90 16.27 15.91
CA LEU A 342 -6.31 16.65 15.83
C LEU A 342 -6.48 18.00 15.12
N ASP A 343 -5.71 19.01 15.52
CA ASP A 343 -5.70 20.33 14.88
C ASP A 343 -5.32 20.22 13.39
N PHE A 344 -4.31 19.40 13.07
CA PHE A 344 -3.90 19.17 11.69
C PHE A 344 -5.00 18.49 10.87
N ASN A 345 -5.68 17.49 11.42
CA ASN A 345 -6.77 16.81 10.75
C ASN A 345 -7.95 17.73 10.44
N ASP A 346 -8.23 18.70 11.30
CA ASP A 346 -9.24 19.72 11.04
C ASP A 346 -8.83 20.65 9.89
N LEU A 347 -7.54 20.98 9.75
CA LEU A 347 -7.03 21.70 8.57
C LEU A 347 -7.16 20.87 7.28
N VAL A 348 -6.87 19.57 7.31
CA VAL A 348 -7.06 18.70 6.13
C VAL A 348 -8.54 18.65 5.72
N ARG A 349 -9.46 18.52 6.69
CA ARG A 349 -10.92 18.54 6.44
C ARG A 349 -11.41 19.88 5.91
N ALA A 350 -10.82 20.98 6.35
CA ALA A 350 -11.12 22.32 5.84
C ALA A 350 -10.59 22.52 4.41
N GLY A 351 -9.62 21.71 3.98
CA GLY A 351 -8.98 21.76 2.68
C GLY A 351 -7.63 22.45 2.74
N ILE A 352 -6.58 21.75 2.30
CA ILE A 352 -5.23 22.31 2.13
C ILE A 352 -5.06 22.78 0.68
N ALA A 353 -4.46 23.94 0.49
CA ALA A 353 -4.24 24.51 -0.84
C ALA A 353 -3.49 23.54 -1.76
N GLY A 354 -4.01 23.34 -2.97
CA GLY A 354 -3.46 22.42 -3.97
C GLY A 354 -3.95 20.96 -3.83
N GLU A 355 -4.54 20.58 -2.70
CA GLU A 355 -5.21 19.28 -2.56
C GLU A 355 -6.66 19.37 -3.08
N ILE A 356 -7.10 18.38 -3.85
CA ILE A 356 -8.43 18.33 -4.49
C ILE A 356 -9.52 17.74 -3.58
N GLY A 357 -9.15 17.30 -2.39
CA GLY A 357 -10.08 16.72 -1.43
C GLY A 357 -9.37 16.03 -0.27
N CYS A 358 -10.18 15.56 0.69
CA CYS A 358 -9.74 14.86 1.89
C CYS A 358 -10.24 13.41 1.89
N TRP A 359 -9.33 12.47 2.16
CA TRP A 359 -9.67 11.12 2.59
C TRP A 359 -9.44 11.00 4.11
N ASP A 360 -10.55 10.94 4.86
CA ASP A 360 -10.54 11.03 6.34
C ASP A 360 -10.24 9.66 6.99
N VAL A 361 -8.99 9.23 6.89
CA VAL A 361 -8.46 8.03 7.55
C VAL A 361 -8.69 8.07 9.07
N ALA A 362 -8.55 9.25 9.69
CA ALA A 362 -8.67 9.43 11.13
C ALA A 362 -10.09 9.12 11.60
N ASP A 363 -11.11 9.58 10.87
CA ASP A 363 -12.51 9.31 11.20
C ASP A 363 -12.86 7.81 11.09
N ALA A 364 -12.23 7.08 10.16
CA ALA A 364 -12.42 5.63 10.10
C ALA A 364 -12.00 4.93 11.41
N ILE A 365 -10.94 5.43 12.05
CA ILE A 365 -10.30 4.88 13.24
C ILE A 365 -11.02 5.40 14.50
N ASP A 366 -11.25 6.71 14.55
CA ASP A 366 -11.80 7.48 15.67
C ASP A 366 -12.92 8.41 15.18
N PRO A 367 -14.11 7.87 14.87
CA PRO A 367 -15.24 8.66 14.37
C PRO A 367 -15.80 9.63 15.41
N LEU A 368 -15.49 9.41 16.69
CA LEU A 368 -15.87 10.29 17.80
C LEU A 368 -14.87 11.42 18.01
N ARG A 369 -13.71 11.36 17.33
CA ARG A 369 -12.62 12.35 17.39
C ARG A 369 -12.10 12.58 18.81
N LEU A 370 -12.00 11.50 19.57
CA LEU A 370 -11.49 11.51 20.94
C LEU A 370 -9.95 11.59 20.99
N GLY A 371 -9.27 11.46 19.85
CA GLY A 371 -7.84 11.26 19.78
C GLY A 371 -7.40 9.87 20.25
N ARG A 372 -8.27 8.86 20.12
CA ARG A 372 -8.02 7.51 20.65
C ARG A 372 -8.01 6.46 19.55
N TRP A 373 -7.06 5.52 19.67
CA TRP A 373 -7.15 4.30 18.89
C TRP A 373 -8.32 3.46 19.39
N PRO A 374 -9.04 2.78 18.49
CA PRO A 374 -10.04 1.82 18.89
C PRO A 374 -9.35 0.69 19.68
N VAL A 375 -9.95 0.26 20.79
CA VAL A 375 -9.48 -0.92 21.54
C VAL A 375 -10.23 -2.19 21.15
N ASP A 376 -11.25 -2.06 20.30
CA ASP A 376 -12.08 -3.15 19.79
C ASP A 376 -12.51 -2.81 18.35
N ARG A 377 -13.26 -3.70 17.68
CA ARG A 377 -13.93 -3.39 16.41
C ARG A 377 -14.89 -2.22 16.55
N ASP A 378 -15.51 -2.11 17.72
CA ASP A 378 -16.27 -0.94 18.11
C ASP A 378 -15.31 0.16 18.58
N PRO A 379 -15.15 1.27 17.81
CA PRO A 379 -14.27 2.36 18.19
C PRO A 379 -14.76 3.09 19.45
N ALA A 380 -16.02 2.88 19.85
CA ALA A 380 -16.56 3.42 21.10
C ALA A 380 -16.34 2.47 22.31
N ALA A 381 -15.75 1.30 22.13
CA ALA A 381 -15.51 0.37 23.24
C ALA A 381 -14.56 0.99 24.27
N ALA A 382 -14.95 0.95 25.54
CA ALA A 382 -14.13 1.47 26.64
C ALA A 382 -12.93 0.58 26.98
N SER A 383 -13.07 -0.73 26.72
CA SER A 383 -12.03 -1.72 26.95
C SER A 383 -12.02 -2.77 25.85
N TYR A 384 -10.84 -3.35 25.70
CA TYR A 384 -10.55 -4.49 24.87
C TYR A 384 -11.41 -5.65 25.31
N ARG A 385 -12.22 -6.19 24.39
CA ARG A 385 -12.92 -7.44 24.63
C ARG A 385 -11.96 -8.54 24.19
N ASN A 386 -11.64 -9.44 25.13
CA ASN A 386 -10.68 -10.52 24.92
C ASN A 386 -10.79 -11.11 23.51
N ILE A 387 -9.67 -11.13 22.78
CA ILE A 387 -9.45 -12.03 21.63
C ILE A 387 -10.02 -13.36 22.06
N VAL A 388 -10.96 -13.90 21.28
CA VAL A 388 -11.30 -15.29 21.44
C VAL A 388 -10.07 -16.06 21.01
N THR A 389 -9.29 -16.56 21.97
CA THR A 389 -8.06 -17.34 21.73
C THR A 389 -8.34 -18.80 22.02
N GLY A 390 -7.78 -19.70 21.22
CA GLY A 390 -7.90 -21.14 21.49
C GLY A 390 -9.23 -21.76 21.05
N LEU A 391 -9.95 -21.12 20.12
CA LEU A 391 -11.07 -21.80 19.46
C LEU A 391 -10.51 -22.91 18.59
N THR A 392 -11.18 -24.05 18.54
CA THR A 392 -10.93 -25.04 17.48
C THR A 392 -12.08 -24.94 16.48
N GLY A 393 -11.75 -24.79 15.21
CA GLY A 393 -12.77 -24.78 14.16
C GLY A 393 -12.24 -25.13 12.79
N SER A 394 -13.17 -25.50 11.92
CA SER A 394 -12.96 -25.80 10.50
C SER A 394 -13.86 -24.91 9.67
N SER A 395 -13.63 -24.82 8.36
CA SER A 395 -14.56 -24.13 7.47
C SER A 395 -14.92 -24.97 6.25
N SER A 396 -16.12 -24.75 5.73
CA SER A 396 -16.59 -25.28 4.45
C SER A 396 -17.43 -24.19 3.79
N GLY A 397 -16.95 -23.69 2.64
CA GLY A 397 -17.51 -22.50 2.02
C GLY A 397 -17.44 -21.28 2.96
N ASN A 398 -18.55 -20.57 3.11
CA ASN A 398 -18.66 -19.41 4.01
C ASN A 398 -18.97 -19.77 5.46
N THR A 399 -19.06 -21.06 5.80
CA THR A 399 -19.43 -21.49 7.15
C THR A 399 -18.20 -21.96 7.90
N VAL A 400 -17.92 -21.34 9.04
CA VAL A 400 -16.91 -21.79 9.99
C VAL A 400 -17.61 -22.52 11.13
N THR A 401 -17.28 -23.78 11.32
CA THR A 401 -17.76 -24.62 12.41
C THR A 401 -16.76 -24.57 13.55
N ILE A 402 -17.18 -24.05 14.69
CA ILE A 402 -16.43 -24.01 15.94
C ILE A 402 -16.81 -25.23 16.78
N THR A 403 -15.83 -26.09 17.04
CA THR A 403 -16.00 -27.38 17.73
C THR A 403 -15.50 -27.36 19.17
N ALA A 404 -14.60 -26.44 19.52
CA ALA A 404 -14.18 -26.22 20.91
C ALA A 404 -14.02 -24.73 21.21
N GLY A 405 -14.49 -24.34 22.40
CA GLY A 405 -14.48 -22.97 22.90
C GLY A 405 -13.13 -22.60 23.54
N GLY A 406 -12.62 -21.43 23.17
CA GLY A 406 -11.59 -20.70 23.90
C GLY A 406 -12.20 -19.71 24.90
N PHE A 407 -11.39 -18.85 25.50
CA PHE A 407 -11.91 -17.75 26.33
C PHE A 407 -12.48 -16.63 25.44
N GLY A 408 -13.74 -16.21 25.65
CA GLY A 408 -14.39 -15.12 24.90
C GLY A 408 -15.55 -15.60 24.02
N SER A 409 -16.23 -14.67 23.32
CA SER A 409 -17.33 -14.99 22.39
C SER A 409 -17.14 -14.30 21.05
N LEU A 410 -17.28 -15.05 19.96
CA LEU A 410 -17.26 -14.53 18.59
C LEU A 410 -18.46 -13.59 18.35
N LYS A 411 -18.21 -12.55 17.55
CA LYS A 411 -19.20 -11.56 17.10
C LYS A 411 -19.09 -11.33 15.60
N LYS A 412 -20.16 -10.80 15.00
CA LYS A 412 -20.10 -10.17 13.69
C LYS A 412 -19.34 -8.83 13.84
N GLY A 413 -18.25 -8.49 13.16
CA GLY A 413 -17.35 -9.27 12.34
C GLY A 413 -15.97 -9.36 12.96
N ASP A 414 -15.79 -10.29 13.86
CA ASP A 414 -14.44 -10.61 14.27
C ASP A 414 -13.65 -11.14 13.08
N THR A 415 -12.37 -10.76 13.01
CA THR A 415 -11.46 -11.31 12.01
C THR A 415 -10.94 -12.64 12.51
N ILE A 416 -11.30 -13.72 11.83
CA ILE A 416 -10.81 -15.06 12.09
C ILE A 416 -9.37 -15.17 11.55
N VAL A 417 -8.47 -15.55 12.45
CA VAL A 417 -7.07 -15.86 12.14
C VAL A 417 -6.80 -17.29 12.59
N GLY A 418 -6.31 -18.12 11.67
CA GLY A 418 -5.98 -19.52 11.95
C GLY A 418 -5.31 -20.15 10.73
N THR A 419 -4.64 -21.28 10.91
CA THR A 419 -3.95 -21.96 9.79
C THR A 419 -4.95 -22.34 8.70
N GLY A 420 -4.69 -21.91 7.47
CA GLY A 420 -5.57 -22.19 6.33
C GLY A 420 -6.69 -21.17 6.12
N PHE A 421 -7.07 -20.38 7.14
CA PHE A 421 -7.96 -19.23 6.94
C PHE A 421 -7.25 -18.14 6.15
N GLU A 422 -7.94 -17.54 5.19
CA GLU A 422 -7.42 -16.37 4.48
C GLU A 422 -7.47 -15.16 5.41
N PRO A 423 -6.41 -14.37 5.54
CA PRO A 423 -6.51 -13.25 6.44
C PRO A 423 -7.47 -12.18 5.90
N GLY A 424 -8.09 -11.43 6.81
CA GLY A 424 -9.29 -10.65 6.51
C GLY A 424 -10.55 -11.51 6.33
N THR A 425 -10.54 -12.78 6.74
CA THR A 425 -11.76 -13.57 6.98
C THR A 425 -12.50 -12.95 8.15
N VAL A 426 -13.67 -12.39 7.91
CA VAL A 426 -14.48 -11.62 8.85
C VAL A 426 -15.83 -12.29 9.01
N ILE A 427 -16.31 -12.42 10.25
CA ILE A 427 -17.63 -12.96 10.54
C ILE A 427 -18.73 -12.01 10.02
N THR A 428 -19.63 -12.51 9.19
CA THR A 428 -20.76 -11.75 8.60
C THR A 428 -22.11 -12.11 9.23
N ALA A 429 -22.23 -13.28 9.86
CA ALA A 429 -23.39 -13.70 10.66
C ALA A 429 -22.97 -14.74 11.72
N LEU A 430 -23.71 -14.83 12.83
CA LEU A 430 -23.38 -15.73 13.94
C LEU A 430 -23.99 -17.13 13.84
N GLY A 431 -24.77 -17.44 12.79
CA GLY A 431 -25.31 -18.79 12.57
C GLY A 431 -25.90 -19.44 13.83
N THR A 432 -25.36 -20.60 14.20
CA THR A 432 -25.72 -21.34 15.42
C THR A 432 -24.74 -21.13 16.58
N TYR A 433 -23.78 -20.22 16.45
CA TYR A 433 -22.78 -19.97 17.47
C TYR A 433 -23.39 -19.41 18.76
N ASN A 434 -23.15 -20.10 19.88
CA ASN A 434 -23.76 -19.81 21.17
C ASN A 434 -22.78 -19.21 22.21
N GLY A 435 -21.57 -18.83 21.76
CA GLY A 435 -20.50 -18.35 22.64
C GLY A 435 -19.40 -19.37 22.93
N THR A 436 -19.62 -20.66 22.68
CA THR A 436 -18.57 -21.69 22.85
C THR A 436 -18.38 -22.54 21.59
N THR A 437 -19.47 -23.04 21.02
CA THR A 437 -19.48 -23.85 19.79
C THR A 437 -20.59 -23.39 18.86
N GLY A 438 -20.61 -23.95 17.65
CA GLY A 438 -21.64 -23.69 16.65
C GLY A 438 -21.03 -23.21 15.35
N THR A 439 -21.82 -22.54 14.52
CA THR A 439 -21.39 -22.10 13.20
C THR A 439 -21.45 -20.59 13.08
N VAL A 440 -20.47 -19.98 12.42
CA VAL A 440 -20.51 -18.58 12.00
C VAL A 440 -20.37 -18.51 10.50
N THR A 441 -20.98 -17.50 9.87
CA THR A 441 -20.79 -17.20 8.45
C THR A 441 -19.66 -16.17 8.32
N VAL A 442 -18.78 -16.34 7.33
CA VAL A 442 -17.68 -15.41 7.04
C VAL A 442 -17.80 -14.82 5.63
N ASN A 443 -17.06 -13.74 5.36
CA ASN A 443 -17.03 -13.05 4.06
C ASN A 443 -16.22 -13.79 2.97
N LYS A 444 -15.36 -14.74 3.33
CA LYS A 444 -14.45 -15.45 2.41
C LYS A 444 -14.74 -16.95 2.42
N ALA A 445 -15.11 -17.51 1.27
CA ALA A 445 -15.43 -18.93 1.12
C ALA A 445 -14.15 -19.77 1.07
N LYS A 446 -13.97 -20.70 2.02
CA LYS A 446 -12.84 -21.63 1.98
C LYS A 446 -13.13 -22.92 2.74
N THR A 447 -12.52 -24.01 2.28
CA THR A 447 -12.46 -25.25 3.05
C THR A 447 -11.16 -25.29 3.85
N VAL A 448 -11.26 -25.26 5.17
CA VAL A 448 -10.13 -25.28 6.10
C VAL A 448 -10.33 -26.46 7.05
N ALA A 449 -9.34 -27.34 7.13
CA ALA A 449 -9.34 -28.42 8.10
C ALA A 449 -9.37 -27.86 9.54
N SER A 450 -9.83 -28.66 10.50
CA SER A 450 -9.92 -28.24 11.89
C SER A 450 -8.58 -27.71 12.41
N THR A 451 -8.57 -26.48 12.91
CA THR A 451 -7.38 -25.78 13.37
C THR A 451 -7.69 -24.87 14.56
N THR A 452 -6.64 -24.37 15.21
CA THR A 452 -6.78 -23.32 16.21
C THR A 452 -7.06 -21.98 15.54
N ILE A 453 -8.14 -21.34 15.98
CA ILE A 453 -8.62 -20.04 15.51
C ILE A 453 -8.49 -19.02 16.65
N ARG A 454 -8.19 -17.77 16.29
CA ARG A 454 -8.27 -16.61 17.16
C ARG A 454 -8.91 -15.39 16.49
N THR A 455 -9.42 -14.44 17.26
CA THR A 455 -9.98 -13.16 16.75
C THR A 455 -9.12 -11.95 17.08
N GLY A 456 -8.54 -11.25 16.12
CA GLY A 456 -7.73 -10.06 16.44
C GLY A 456 -8.57 -8.87 16.93
N GLY A 457 -8.19 -8.25 18.05
CA GLY A 457 -8.62 -6.88 18.36
C GLY A 457 -7.76 -5.84 17.64
N PHE A 458 -8.25 -4.61 17.55
CA PHE A 458 -7.67 -3.53 16.75
C PHE A 458 -6.68 -2.68 17.57
N ALA A 459 -5.71 -3.29 18.26
CA ALA A 459 -4.66 -2.52 18.92
C ALA A 459 -3.58 -2.07 17.90
N THR A 460 -2.91 -0.96 18.18
CA THR A 460 -1.60 -0.64 17.59
C THR A 460 -0.49 -1.38 18.34
N ASN A 461 0.64 -1.66 17.68
CA ASN A 461 1.77 -2.28 18.36
C ASN A 461 2.52 -1.30 19.28
N ASP A 462 2.50 -0.01 18.97
CA ASP A 462 3.32 1.01 19.66
C ASP A 462 2.69 2.42 19.72
N GLY A 463 1.39 2.55 19.45
CA GLY A 463 0.67 3.85 19.45
C GLY A 463 0.90 4.71 18.21
N LEU A 464 1.84 4.31 17.36
CA LEU A 464 2.24 5.03 16.16
C LEU A 464 1.89 4.24 14.90
N HIS A 465 2.13 2.93 14.91
CA HIS A 465 1.99 2.08 13.74
C HIS A 465 0.76 1.17 13.81
N GLN A 466 0.18 0.96 12.64
CA GLN A 466 -1.04 0.18 12.46
C GLN A 466 -0.80 -1.33 12.56
N THR A 467 -1.83 -2.06 12.94
CA THR A 467 -1.97 -3.47 12.58
C THR A 467 -2.76 -3.58 11.29
N SER A 468 -2.63 -4.72 10.60
CA SER A 468 -3.44 -4.96 9.39
C SER A 468 -4.95 -4.92 9.64
N ALA A 469 -5.38 -5.18 10.87
CA ALA A 469 -6.77 -4.99 11.28
C ALA A 469 -7.20 -3.52 11.13
N ILE A 470 -6.41 -2.56 11.61
CA ILE A 470 -6.73 -1.13 11.46
C ILE A 470 -6.82 -0.75 9.98
N SER A 471 -5.89 -1.21 9.14
CA SER A 471 -5.95 -0.90 7.70
C SER A 471 -7.21 -1.45 7.05
N GLU A 472 -7.64 -2.65 7.44
CA GLU A 472 -8.91 -3.24 7.00
C GLU A 472 -10.12 -2.44 7.48
N LEU A 473 -10.08 -1.91 8.70
CA LEU A 473 -11.13 -1.04 9.23
C LEU A 473 -11.25 0.25 8.40
N VAL A 474 -10.11 0.88 8.09
CA VAL A 474 -10.02 2.07 7.25
C VAL A 474 -10.61 1.78 5.87
N ARG A 475 -10.15 0.71 5.22
CA ARG A 475 -10.68 0.26 3.92
C ARG A 475 -12.19 0.05 3.97
N ALA A 476 -12.69 -0.64 4.98
CA ALA A 476 -14.11 -0.96 5.11
C ALA A 476 -15.00 0.26 5.34
N ARG A 477 -14.54 1.25 6.12
CA ARG A 477 -15.34 2.43 6.49
C ARG A 477 -15.21 3.58 5.51
N ARG A 478 -14.00 3.85 5.02
CA ARG A 478 -13.69 5.04 4.22
C ARG A 478 -13.11 4.70 2.85
N GLY A 479 -12.96 3.43 2.48
CA GLY A 479 -12.40 3.07 1.18
C GLY A 479 -13.24 3.52 -0.01
N GLY A 480 -14.57 3.47 0.11
CA GLY A 480 -15.47 3.96 -0.93
C GLY A 480 -15.30 5.46 -1.25
N GLU A 481 -14.91 6.26 -0.26
CA GLU A 481 -14.65 7.70 -0.45
C GLU A 481 -13.36 7.93 -1.22
N LEU A 482 -12.28 7.21 -0.89
CA LEU A 482 -11.06 7.28 -1.66
C LEU A 482 -11.30 6.88 -3.13
N LEU A 483 -12.03 5.78 -3.35
CA LEU A 483 -12.37 5.33 -4.71
C LEU A 483 -13.25 6.33 -5.47
N ALA A 484 -14.03 7.15 -4.77
CA ALA A 484 -14.77 8.24 -5.40
C ALA A 484 -13.85 9.39 -5.82
N LEU A 485 -12.87 9.75 -4.99
CA LEU A 485 -11.86 10.79 -5.29
C LEU A 485 -10.90 10.39 -6.42
N MET A 486 -10.73 9.08 -6.66
CA MET A 486 -9.95 8.56 -7.79
C MET A 486 -10.64 8.73 -9.15
N ARG A 487 -11.95 9.02 -9.18
CA ARG A 487 -12.68 9.17 -10.45
C ARG A 487 -12.22 10.45 -11.17
N PRO A 488 -12.11 10.42 -12.52
CA PRO A 488 -11.67 11.54 -13.34
C PRO A 488 -12.40 12.85 -13.07
#